data_AF-A0A8K0TEG4-F1
#
_entry.id   AF-A0A8K0TEG4-F1
#
_cell.length_a   1.000
_cell.length_b   1.000
_cell.length_c   1.000
_cell.angle_alpha   90.00
_cell.angle_beta   90.00
_cell.angle_gamma   90.00
#
_symmetry.space_group_name_H-M   'P 1'
#
loop_
_entity.id
_entity.type
_entity.pdbx_description
1 polymer ?
#
loop_
_entity_poly.entity_id
_entity_poly.type
_entity_poly.pdbx_seq_one_letter_code
_entity_poly.pdbx_strand_id
1 'polypeptide(L)'
;MNTIRTSLVAHVSRLGGPLSRVPRAQFRSYSSEGKKPSQMVAFYKTFTRPVLKVLLTAVVTYQIAYLGWMKLEQDEIKAERTQEVAALEAKVAELQRQQAEKK
;
A
#
# COMPACT_ATOMS: atom_id res chain seq x y z
N MET A 1 -5.12 -58.76 39.97
CA MET A 1 -5.94 -58.92 38.75
C MET A 1 -6.57 -57.56 38.45
N ASN A 2 -6.33 -56.82 37.37
CA ASN A 2 -5.73 -57.04 36.05
C ASN A 2 -5.21 -55.68 35.56
N THR A 3 -3.93 -55.55 35.20
CA THR A 3 -3.37 -55.61 33.83
C THR A 3 -3.40 -54.27 33.09
N ILE A 4 -2.18 -53.74 32.97
CA ILE A 4 -1.66 -52.65 32.13
C ILE A 4 -2.17 -52.72 30.68
N ARG A 5 -2.58 -51.57 30.11
CA ARG A 5 -2.59 -51.35 28.65
C ARG A 5 -2.17 -49.91 28.31
N THR A 6 -0.87 -49.71 28.06
CA THR A 6 -0.24 -49.50 26.73
C THR A 6 -0.54 -48.14 26.08
N SER A 7 0.48 -47.29 26.11
CA SER A 7 0.69 -46.12 25.25
C SER A 7 0.67 -46.52 23.77
N LEU A 8 -0.11 -45.83 22.95
CA LEU A 8 0.02 -45.89 21.49
C LEU A 8 0.81 -44.67 21.01
N VAL A 9 2.12 -44.84 20.87
CA VAL A 9 3.00 -43.95 20.12
C VAL A 9 2.72 -44.21 18.64
N ALA A 10 2.07 -43.26 17.96
CA ALA A 10 1.99 -43.27 16.51
C ALA A 10 3.24 -42.58 15.95
N HIS A 11 4.25 -43.37 15.60
CA HIS A 11 5.37 -42.95 14.77
C HIS A 11 4.85 -42.75 13.34
N VAL A 12 4.80 -41.50 12.88
CA VAL A 12 4.62 -41.19 11.44
C VAL A 12 5.87 -40.45 10.98
N SER A 13 6.82 -41.24 10.49
CA SER A 13 7.90 -40.75 9.65
C SER A 13 7.38 -40.68 8.21
N ARG A 14 7.14 -39.48 7.68
CA ARG A 14 7.01 -39.26 6.23
C ARG A 14 8.06 -38.25 5.77
N LEU A 15 9.00 -38.77 4.99
CA LEU A 15 9.96 -38.04 4.18
C LEU A 15 9.22 -37.31 3.05
N GLY A 16 9.49 -36.00 2.87
CA GLY A 16 8.93 -35.22 1.76
C GLY A 16 9.48 -33.80 1.68
N GLY A 17 10.53 -33.62 0.85
CA GLY A 17 10.84 -32.44 0.01
C GLY A 17 11.03 -31.04 0.64
N PRO A 18 12.07 -30.28 0.25
CA PRO A 18 12.22 -28.89 0.68
C PRO A 18 11.35 -27.99 -0.21
N LEU A 19 10.11 -27.72 0.22
CA LEU A 19 9.33 -26.62 -0.34
C LEU A 19 9.76 -25.32 0.34
N SER A 20 10.25 -24.41 -0.50
CA SER A 20 10.68 -23.05 -0.21
C SER A 20 9.69 -22.33 0.71
N ARG A 21 10.13 -22.09 1.96
CA ARG A 21 9.42 -21.27 2.95
C ARG A 21 9.36 -19.82 2.46
N VAL A 22 8.20 -19.38 2.01
CA VAL A 22 7.89 -17.94 1.90
C VAL A 22 8.02 -17.33 3.30
N PRO A 23 8.79 -16.24 3.49
CA PRO A 23 8.83 -15.58 4.79
C PRO A 23 7.48 -14.93 5.04
N ARG A 24 6.61 -15.63 5.78
CA ARG A 24 5.44 -15.04 6.40
C ARG A 24 5.94 -13.86 7.23
N ALA A 25 5.57 -12.64 6.85
CA ALA A 25 5.81 -11.46 7.67
C ALA A 25 5.25 -11.74 9.07
N GLN A 26 6.12 -12.06 10.00
CA GLN A 26 5.76 -12.29 11.39
C GLN A 26 5.42 -10.93 11.95
N PHE A 27 4.12 -10.64 12.02
CA PHE A 27 3.62 -9.55 12.83
C PHE A 27 4.20 -9.76 14.24
N ARG A 28 5.06 -8.84 14.68
CA ARG A 28 5.64 -8.87 16.02
C ARG A 28 4.51 -8.66 17.02
N SER A 29 3.92 -9.76 17.47
CA SER A 29 3.04 -9.76 18.63
C SER A 29 3.94 -9.61 19.85
N TYR A 30 4.03 -8.40 20.41
CA TYR A 30 4.56 -8.23 21.75
C TYR A 30 3.65 -9.05 22.69
N SER A 31 4.13 -10.20 23.18
CA SER A 31 3.41 -10.98 24.18
C SER A 31 3.30 -10.14 25.44
N SER A 32 2.08 -9.64 25.68
CA SER A 32 1.65 -9.12 26.97
C SER A 32 0.86 -10.18 27.71
N GLU A 33 1.25 -11.46 27.62
CA GLU A 33 0.64 -12.52 28.41
C GLU A 33 0.83 -12.19 29.90
N GLY A 34 -0.28 -11.84 30.56
CA GLY A 34 -0.37 -11.64 32.00
C GLY A 34 -0.44 -10.19 32.50
N LYS A 35 -0.13 -9.17 31.69
CA LYS A 35 -0.28 -7.76 32.13
C LYS A 35 -1.67 -7.24 31.80
N LYS A 36 -2.49 -7.03 32.83
CA LYS A 36 -3.79 -6.35 32.70
C LYS A 36 -3.56 -5.00 32.00
N PRO A 37 -4.28 -4.70 30.91
CA PRO A 37 -4.12 -3.42 30.24
C PRO A 37 -4.39 -2.30 31.24
N SER A 38 -3.49 -1.31 31.31
CA SER A 38 -3.75 -0.09 32.08
C SER A 38 -5.07 0.53 31.61
N GLN A 39 -5.88 1.02 32.55
CA GLN A 39 -7.18 1.64 32.24
C GLN A 39 -7.05 2.73 31.16
N MET A 40 -5.94 3.48 31.16
CA MET A 40 -5.65 4.48 30.13
C MET A 40 -5.49 3.87 28.74
N VAL A 41 -4.82 2.72 28.62
CA VAL A 41 -4.64 2.02 27.33
C VAL A 41 -5.98 1.49 26.81
N ALA A 42 -6.87 1.02 27.70
CA ALA A 42 -8.22 0.62 27.33
C ALA A 42 -9.05 1.80 26.82
N PHE A 43 -8.95 2.97 27.47
CA PHE A 43 -9.64 4.19 27.05
C PHE A 43 -9.27 4.62 25.61
N TYR A 44 -7.99 4.74 25.29
CA TYR A 44 -7.56 5.11 23.94
C TYR A 44 -7.92 4.07 22.88
N LYS A 45 -7.97 2.78 23.26
CA LYS A 45 -8.45 1.73 22.35
C LYS A 45 -9.93 1.86 22.03
N THR A 46 -10.76 2.24 23.00
CA THR A 46 -12.21 2.32 22.82
C THR A 46 -12.64 3.61 22.13
N PHE A 47 -12.09 4.76 22.54
CA PHE A 47 -12.58 6.06 22.08
C PHE A 47 -11.74 6.66 20.97
N THR A 48 -10.42 6.49 21.01
CA THR A 48 -9.53 7.17 20.06
C THR A 48 -9.40 6.40 18.75
N ARG A 49 -9.43 5.07 18.76
CA ARG A 49 -9.37 4.28 17.52
C ARG A 49 -10.52 4.58 16.56
N PRO A 50 -11.80 4.59 16.97
CA PRO A 50 -12.89 4.92 16.06
C PRO A 50 -12.81 6.37 15.55
N VAL A 51 -12.54 7.32 16.45
CA VAL A 51 -12.43 8.76 16.10
C VAL A 51 -11.30 8.98 15.09
N LEU A 52 -10.13 8.39 15.34
CA LEU A 52 -9.00 8.50 14.42
C LEU A 52 -9.32 7.87 13.07
N LYS A 53 -10.00 6.72 13.03
CA LYS A 53 -10.42 6.09 11.77
C LYS A 53 -11.33 7.00 10.96
N VAL A 54 -12.33 7.62 11.60
CA VAL A 54 -13.25 8.53 10.92
C VAL A 54 -12.52 9.79 10.46
N LEU A 55 -11.69 10.40 11.32
CA LEU A 55 -10.92 11.59 10.98
C LEU A 55 -10.00 11.35 9.79
N LEU A 56 -9.24 10.25 9.79
CA LEU A 56 -8.34 9.91 8.68
C LEU A 56 -9.13 9.62 7.40
N THR A 57 -10.25 8.89 7.51
CA THR A 57 -11.10 8.61 6.35
C THR A 57 -11.70 9.89 5.79
N ALA A 58 -12.14 10.81 6.65
CA ALA A 58 -12.70 12.10 6.26
C ALA A 58 -11.66 12.96 5.53
N VAL A 59 -10.44 13.06 6.08
CA VAL A 59 -9.35 13.80 5.44
C VAL A 59 -9.01 13.16 4.10
N VAL A 60 -8.79 11.85 4.04
CA VAL A 60 -8.46 11.15 2.78
C VAL A 60 -9.55 11.32 1.73
N THR A 61 -10.82 11.22 2.14
CA THR A 61 -11.96 11.43 1.23
C THR A 61 -11.95 12.85 0.65
N TYR A 62 -11.73 13.86 1.49
CA TYR A 62 -11.60 15.24 1.03
C TYR A 62 -10.40 15.42 0.08
N GLN A 63 -9.25 14.84 0.41
CA GLN A 63 -8.05 14.92 -0.45
C GLN A 63 -8.31 14.31 -1.83
N ILE A 64 -8.93 13.13 -1.89
CA ILE A 64 -9.25 12.48 -3.16
C ILE A 64 -10.25 13.30 -3.97
N ALA A 65 -11.28 13.85 -3.32
CA ALA A 65 -12.26 14.70 -3.99
C ALA A 65 -11.62 15.98 -4.55
N TYR A 66 -10.77 16.65 -3.76
CA TYR A 66 -10.07 17.86 -4.18
C TYR A 66 -9.08 17.58 -5.32
N LEU A 67 -8.30 16.50 -5.23
CA LEU A 67 -7.39 16.09 -6.31
C LEU A 67 -8.16 15.68 -7.57
N GLY A 68 -9.31 15.03 -7.42
CA GLY A 68 -10.20 14.70 -8.53
C GLY A 68 -10.71 15.95 -9.23
N TRP A 69 -11.17 16.94 -8.47
CA TRP A 69 -11.56 18.25 -8.99
C TRP A 69 -10.42 18.92 -9.76
N MET A 70 -9.24 19.02 -9.14
CA MET A 70 -8.08 19.69 -9.72
C MET A 70 -7.50 18.94 -10.94
N LYS A 71 -7.67 17.61 -11.02
CA LYS A 71 -7.26 16.81 -12.18
C LYS A 71 -8.15 17.05 -13.39
N LEU A 72 -9.47 17.10 -13.19
CA LEU A 72 -10.42 17.35 -14.28
C LEU A 72 -10.13 18.70 -14.98
N GLU A 73 -9.86 19.75 -14.22
CA GLU A 73 -9.50 21.06 -14.78
C GLU A 73 -8.15 21.04 -15.51
N GLN A 74 -7.18 20.29 -14.99
CA GLN A 74 -5.84 20.23 -15.58
C GLN A 74 -5.77 19.37 -16.85
N ASP A 75 -6.62 18.37 -17.01
CA ASP A 75 -6.54 17.44 -18.13
C ASP A 75 -6.89 18.13 -19.46
N GLU A 76 -7.84 19.07 -19.45
CA GLU A 76 -8.16 19.89 -20.64
C GLU A 76 -7.02 20.85 -20.99
N ILE A 77 -6.49 21.57 -19.99
CA ILE A 77 -5.39 22.53 -20.19
C ILE A 77 -4.12 21.81 -20.67
N LYS A 78 -3.80 20.65 -20.09
CA LYS A 78 -2.59 19.90 -20.48
C LYS A 78 -2.68 19.44 -21.93
N ALA A 79 -3.84 19.00 -22.39
CA ALA A 79 -4.01 18.57 -23.78
C ALA A 79 -3.70 19.72 -24.77
N GLU A 80 -4.28 20.90 -24.53
CA GLU A 80 -4.02 22.09 -25.35
C GLU A 80 -2.53 22.47 -25.33
N ARG A 81 -1.93 22.57 -24.14
CA ARG A 81 -0.51 22.93 -24.01
C ARG A 81 0.43 21.92 -24.65
N THR A 82 0.13 20.62 -24.56
CA THR A 82 0.94 19.60 -25.26
C THR A 82 0.87 19.72 -26.77
N GLN A 83 -0.28 20.11 -27.32
CA GLN A 83 -0.42 20.36 -28.77
C GLN A 83 0.34 21.62 -29.19
N GLU A 84 0.25 22.70 -28.40
CA GLU A 84 1.03 23.92 -28.65
C GLU A 84 2.54 23.65 -28.65
N VAL A 85 3.03 22.90 -27.66
CA VAL A 85 4.45 22.53 -27.58
C VAL A 85 4.88 21.72 -28.79
N ALA A 86 4.12 20.69 -29.18
CA ALA A 86 4.44 19.89 -30.36
C ALA A 86 4.48 20.72 -31.65
N ALA A 87 3.55 21.66 -31.80
CA ALA A 87 3.51 22.57 -32.95
C ALA A 87 4.72 23.53 -32.97
N LEU A 88 5.14 24.03 -31.81
CA LEU A 88 6.32 24.89 -31.68
C LEU A 88 7.60 24.11 -31.95
N GLU A 89 7.73 22.88 -31.44
CA GLU A 89 8.88 22.01 -31.72
C GLU A 89 9.01 21.71 -33.22
N ALA A 90 7.90 21.46 -33.91
CA ALA A 90 7.91 21.26 -35.37
C ALA A 90 8.40 22.51 -36.12
N LYS A 91 7.93 23.70 -35.74
CA LYS A 91 8.38 24.97 -36.34
C LYS A 91 9.85 25.24 -36.08
N VAL A 92 10.34 24.98 -34.87
CA VAL A 92 11.77 25.13 -34.54
C VAL A 92 12.61 24.18 -35.37
N ALA A 93 12.20 22.92 -35.51
CA ALA A 93 12.91 21.94 -36.34
C ALA A 93 12.94 22.36 -37.82
N GLU A 94 11.85 22.89 -38.35
CA GLU A 94 11.79 23.42 -39.72
C GLU A 94 12.74 24.61 -39.90
N LEU A 95 12.71 25.58 -39.00
CA LEU A 95 13.59 26.75 -39.05
C LEU A 95 15.07 26.37 -38.92
N GLN A 96 15.41 25.40 -38.07
CA GLN A 96 16.77 24.88 -37.96
C GLN A 96 17.25 24.22 -39.26
N ARG A 97 16.38 23.47 -39.95
CA ARG A 97 16.68 22.91 -41.27
C ARG A 97 16.92 24.00 -42.32
N GLN A 98 16.03 24.99 -42.38
CA GLN A 98 16.18 26.12 -43.31
C GLN A 98 17.45 26.94 -43.04
N GLN A 99 17.86 27.10 -41.77
CA GLN A 99 19.12 27.74 -41.42
C GLN A 99 20.34 26.89 -41.81
N ALA A 100 20.25 25.56 -41.69
CA ALA A 100 21.32 24.65 -42.12
C ALA A 100 21.49 24.62 -43.64
N GLU A 101 20.40 24.73 -44.40
CA GLU A 101 20.43 24.78 -45.88
C GLU A 101 20.95 26.12 -46.42
N LYS A 102 20.77 27.21 -45.67
CA LYS A 102 21.29 28.54 -46.04
C LYS A 102 22.77 28.76 -45.73
N LYS A 103 23.41 27.84 -45.00
CA LYS A 103 24.79 27.95 -44.54
C LYS A 103 25.71 27.05 -45.34
#